data_AF-S9PZQ8-F1
#
_entry.id   AF-S9PZQ8-F1
#
_cell.length_a   1.000
_cell.length_b   1.000
_cell.length_c   1.000
_cell.angle_alpha   90.00
_cell.angle_beta   90.00
_cell.angle_gamma   90.00
#
_symmetry.space_group_name_H-M   'P 1'
#
loop_
_entity.id
_entity.type
_entity.pdbx_description
1 polymer ?
#
loop_
_entity_poly.entity_id
_entity_poly.type
_entity_poly.pdbx_seq_one_letter_code
_entity_poly.pdbx_strand_id
1 'polypeptide(L)'
;MADSLVHSLASNTQISAFQSFEHAEELCLLGAEWIQKAGILLQISQRCVYTSLILFRRYCTLCPPRAADLNVCSMACLSLGSKATETEVSSQDLCNIGIYLKEQFLNPESEYQIHDVFSTEMYTTKGKINDMELEILRVINFDTHTVIPHKLAIHYLQTLGLIHDKRFTQCTWNLLNDSLHTLLCISVFPFGIAVGCIALASRVLNRKLPQEWYLVFDGSEEDLEQTRASLEDFYKTSESLHNKIRFLFTAS
;
A
#
# COMPACT_ATOMS: atom_id res chain seq x y z
N MET A 1 -30.44 6.68 -3.51
CA MET A 1 -29.92 6.48 -2.14
C MET A 1 -29.19 5.13 -2.03
N ALA A 2 -28.36 4.80 -3.03
CA ALA A 2 -27.58 3.56 -3.09
C ALA A 2 -26.30 3.72 -3.96
N ASP A 3 -25.80 4.95 -4.15
CA ASP A 3 -24.50 5.20 -4.80
C ASP A 3 -23.36 5.42 -3.79
N SER A 4 -23.64 5.25 -2.49
CA SER A 4 -22.63 5.27 -1.44
C SER A 4 -22.02 3.89 -1.21
N LEU A 5 -21.71 3.16 -2.28
CA LEU A 5 -20.82 2.02 -2.20
C LEU A 5 -19.36 2.52 -2.23
N VAL A 6 -19.01 3.15 -1.11
CA VAL A 6 -17.85 2.76 -0.31
C VAL A 6 -16.45 3.22 -0.71
N HIS A 7 -16.14 3.74 -1.90
CA HIS A 7 -14.76 4.21 -2.16
C HIS A 7 -14.67 5.51 -2.95
N SER A 8 -14.05 6.54 -2.36
CA SER A 8 -13.56 7.71 -3.08
C SER A 8 -12.40 7.27 -3.98
N LEU A 9 -12.73 6.83 -5.20
CA LEU A 9 -11.74 6.82 -6.28
C LEU A 9 -11.13 8.23 -6.35
N ALA A 10 -9.81 8.31 -6.43
CA ALA A 10 -9.18 9.62 -6.62
C ALA A 10 -9.63 10.19 -7.96
N SER A 11 -10.03 11.46 -7.98
CA SER A 11 -10.40 12.10 -9.24
C SER A 11 -9.19 12.15 -10.16
N ASN A 12 -9.41 12.11 -11.48
CA ASN A 12 -8.32 12.23 -12.45
C ASN A 12 -7.48 13.50 -12.23
N THR A 13 -8.11 14.58 -11.72
CA THR A 13 -7.41 15.81 -11.33
C THR A 13 -6.47 15.59 -10.14
N GLN A 14 -6.89 14.86 -9.10
CA GLN A 14 -6.05 14.53 -7.95
C GLN A 14 -4.87 13.65 -8.36
N ILE A 15 -5.11 12.66 -9.22
CA ILE A 15 -4.04 11.78 -9.74
C ILE A 15 -3.04 12.60 -10.57
N SER A 16 -3.52 13.46 -11.47
CA SER A 16 -2.64 14.32 -12.27
C SER A 16 -1.84 15.31 -11.41
N ALA A 17 -2.46 15.84 -10.35
CA ALA A 17 -1.79 16.71 -9.41
C ALA A 17 -0.69 15.94 -8.67
N PHE A 18 -0.99 14.75 -8.16
CA PHE A 18 0.00 13.88 -7.52
C PHE A 18 1.19 13.56 -8.43
N GLN A 19 0.93 13.21 -9.70
CA GLN A 19 1.98 12.90 -10.68
C GLN A 19 2.86 14.10 -11.05
N SER A 20 2.40 15.33 -10.79
CA SER A 20 3.20 16.54 -11.04
C SER A 20 4.31 16.77 -10.02
N PHE A 21 4.23 16.12 -8.85
CA PHE A 21 5.23 16.27 -7.79
C PHE A 21 6.45 15.39 -8.06
N GLU A 22 7.62 16.02 -7.99
CA GLU A 22 8.89 15.33 -8.16
C GLU A 22 9.09 14.27 -7.07
N HIS A 23 9.54 13.08 -7.46
CA HIS A 23 9.79 11.94 -6.57
C HIS A 23 8.59 11.41 -5.75
N ALA A 24 7.36 11.86 -6.02
CA ALA A 24 6.20 11.49 -5.21
C ALA A 24 5.92 9.99 -5.23
N GLU A 25 5.99 9.34 -6.39
CA GLU A 25 5.80 7.89 -6.52
C GLU A 25 6.89 7.13 -5.77
N GLU A 26 8.14 7.57 -5.90
CA GLU A 26 9.31 6.94 -5.29
C GLU A 26 9.23 6.99 -3.74
N LEU A 27 8.78 8.13 -3.19
CA LEU A 27 8.50 8.27 -1.76
C LEU A 27 7.31 7.40 -1.31
N CYS A 28 6.24 7.31 -2.11
CA CYS A 28 5.12 6.42 -1.81
C CYS A 28 5.55 4.95 -1.78
N LEU A 29 6.39 4.53 -2.72
CA LEU A 29 6.93 3.17 -2.76
C LEU A 29 7.77 2.86 -1.51
N LEU A 30 8.65 3.80 -1.11
CA LEU A 30 9.44 3.64 0.11
C LEU A 30 8.56 3.59 1.37
N GLY A 31 7.54 4.46 1.48
CA GLY A 31 6.61 4.44 2.61
C GLY A 31 5.81 3.14 2.69
N ALA A 32 5.34 2.64 1.54
CA ALA A 32 4.67 1.36 1.45
C ALA A 32 5.58 0.19 1.85
N GLU A 33 6.86 0.22 1.46
CA GLU A 33 7.87 -0.75 1.90
C GLU A 33 8.09 -0.71 3.42
N TRP A 34 8.14 0.48 4.01
CA TRP A 34 8.25 0.64 5.48
C TRP A 34 7.03 0.10 6.21
N ILE A 35 5.82 0.33 5.70
CA ILE A 35 4.58 -0.26 6.24
C ILE A 35 4.65 -1.80 6.18
N GLN A 36 5.07 -2.36 5.05
CA GLN A 36 5.21 -3.80 4.87
C GLN A 36 6.23 -4.41 5.84
N LYS A 37 7.42 -3.80 5.93
CA LYS A 37 8.50 -4.22 6.85
C LYS A 37 8.06 -4.12 8.31
N ALA A 38 7.44 -3.00 8.69
CA ALA A 38 6.92 -2.82 10.04
C ALA A 38 5.84 -3.87 10.37
N GLY A 39 4.97 -4.20 9.42
CA GLY A 39 3.98 -5.26 9.60
C GLY A 39 4.58 -6.64 9.90
N ILE A 40 5.70 -6.97 9.23
CA ILE A 40 6.45 -8.21 9.49
C ILE A 40 7.10 -8.17 10.88
N LEU A 41 7.75 -7.06 11.23
CA LEU A 41 8.44 -6.90 12.52
C LEU A 41 7.48 -6.91 13.71
N LEU A 42 6.29 -6.32 13.57
CA LEU A 42 5.22 -6.34 14.57
C LEU A 42 4.42 -7.66 14.59
N GLN A 43 4.64 -8.56 13.62
CA GLN A 43 3.91 -9.82 13.47
C GLN A 43 2.38 -9.64 13.37
N ILE A 44 1.92 -8.56 12.74
CA ILE A 44 0.50 -8.26 12.58
C ILE A 44 -0.10 -8.97 11.36
N SER A 45 -1.43 -9.05 11.34
CA SER A 45 -2.16 -9.67 10.23
C SER A 45 -1.93 -8.91 8.91
N GLN A 46 -1.83 -9.64 7.79
CA GLN A 46 -1.71 -9.02 6.47
C GLN A 46 -2.92 -8.15 6.14
N ARG A 47 -4.10 -8.46 6.69
CA ARG A 47 -5.28 -7.60 6.58
C ARG A 47 -5.00 -6.20 7.12
N CYS A 48 -4.39 -6.08 8.30
CA CYS A 48 -4.01 -4.80 8.89
C CYS A 48 -3.02 -4.06 7.98
N VAL A 49 -1.98 -4.75 7.49
CA VAL A 49 -0.98 -4.16 6.58
C VAL A 49 -1.62 -3.62 5.30
N TYR A 50 -2.47 -4.41 4.65
CA TYR A 50 -3.15 -4.01 3.42
C TYR A 50 -4.09 -2.82 3.64
N THR A 51 -4.85 -2.80 4.74
CA THR A 51 -5.66 -1.64 5.12
C THR A 51 -4.78 -0.39 5.30
N SER A 52 -3.66 -0.51 5.99
CA SER A 52 -2.72 0.60 6.17
C SER A 52 -2.12 1.11 4.87
N LEU A 53 -1.78 0.22 3.91
CA LEU A 53 -1.29 0.60 2.59
C LEU A 53 -2.33 1.39 1.79
N ILE A 54 -3.60 0.96 1.82
CA ILE A 54 -4.69 1.67 1.13
C ILE A 54 -4.90 3.05 1.75
N LEU A 55 -4.93 3.16 3.09
CA LEU A 55 -5.06 4.44 3.78
C LEU A 55 -3.89 5.38 3.48
N PHE A 56 -2.67 4.83 3.48
CA PHE A 56 -1.46 5.57 3.10
C PHE A 56 -1.56 6.10 1.66
N ARG A 57 -1.96 5.27 0.69
CA ARG A 57 -2.11 5.72 -0.70
C ARG A 57 -3.17 6.80 -0.85
N ARG A 58 -4.31 6.67 -0.16
CA ARG A 58 -5.36 7.70 -0.14
C ARG A 58 -4.82 9.03 0.36
N TYR A 59 -4.13 9.00 1.51
CA TYR A 59 -3.52 10.20 2.08
C TYR A 59 -2.49 10.82 1.13
N CYS A 60 -1.53 10.03 0.64
CA CYS A 60 -0.46 10.52 -0.22
C CYS A 60 -0.95 11.15 -1.54
N THR A 61 -2.11 10.72 -2.03
CA THR A 61 -2.69 11.27 -3.27
C THR A 61 -3.33 12.64 -3.04
N LEU A 62 -3.82 12.89 -1.83
CA LEU A 62 -4.39 14.18 -1.42
C LEU A 62 -3.30 15.14 -0.90
N CYS A 63 -2.33 14.59 -0.17
CA CYS A 63 -1.21 15.28 0.44
C CYS A 63 0.09 14.54 0.07
N PRO A 64 0.78 14.95 -1.01
CA PRO A 64 2.01 14.31 -1.45
C PRO A 64 3.04 14.22 -0.32
N PRO A 65 3.65 13.04 -0.10
CA PRO A 65 4.54 12.84 1.03
C PRO A 65 5.83 13.63 0.85
N ARG A 66 6.35 14.17 1.96
CA ARG A 66 7.69 14.75 2.04
C ARG A 66 8.63 13.74 2.68
N ALA A 67 9.90 13.71 2.25
CA ALA A 67 10.89 12.78 2.80
C ALA A 67 10.99 12.85 4.33
N ALA A 68 10.99 14.07 4.90
CA ALA A 68 11.08 14.30 6.35
C ALA A 68 9.93 13.66 7.16
N ASP A 69 8.72 13.62 6.59
CA ASP A 69 7.52 13.15 7.28
C ASP A 69 7.14 11.71 6.93
N LEU A 70 7.78 11.12 5.91
CA LEU A 70 7.42 9.81 5.35
C LEU A 70 7.37 8.73 6.43
N ASN A 71 8.32 8.75 7.38
CA ASN A 71 8.40 7.75 8.43
C ASN A 71 7.21 7.86 9.39
N VAL A 72 6.93 9.08 9.84
CA VAL A 72 5.82 9.38 10.75
C VAL A 72 4.48 9.07 10.06
N CYS A 73 4.32 9.47 8.80
CA CYS A 73 3.14 9.18 7.99
C CYS A 73 2.92 7.67 7.83
N SER A 74 3.97 6.92 7.48
CA SER A 74 3.90 5.46 7.33
C SER A 74 3.48 4.77 8.62
N MET A 75 4.08 5.15 9.75
CA MET A 75 3.75 4.56 11.06
C MET A 75 2.36 5.00 11.55
N ALA A 76 1.93 6.23 11.27
CA ALA A 76 0.59 6.70 11.59
C ALA A 76 -0.50 5.95 10.79
N CYS A 77 -0.27 5.67 9.50
CA CYS A 77 -1.15 4.82 8.70
C CYS A 77 -1.21 3.37 9.24
N LEU A 78 -0.09 2.87 9.79
CA LEU A 78 -0.06 1.55 10.44
C LEU A 78 -0.85 1.54 11.75
N SER A 79 -0.68 2.56 12.60
CA SER A 79 -1.51 2.81 13.80
C SER A 79 -2.99 2.84 13.44
N LEU A 80 -3.37 3.63 12.44
CA LEU A 80 -4.76 3.79 12.03
C LEU A 80 -5.35 2.49 11.49
N GLY A 81 -4.62 1.78 10.63
CA GLY A 81 -5.06 0.48 10.10
C GLY A 81 -5.19 -0.60 11.18
N SER A 82 -4.34 -0.57 12.21
CA SER A 82 -4.48 -1.48 13.36
C SER A 82 -5.78 -1.22 14.12
N LYS A 83 -6.13 0.04 14.36
CA LYS A 83 -7.39 0.43 14.99
C LYS A 83 -8.61 0.08 14.13
N ALA A 84 -8.53 0.33 12.82
CA ALA A 84 -9.61 0.03 11.87
C ALA A 84 -9.87 -1.49 11.72
N THR A 85 -8.86 -2.32 11.96
CA THR A 85 -8.96 -3.79 11.87
C THR A 85 -9.04 -4.49 13.21
N GLU A 86 -9.15 -3.74 14.32
CA GLU A 86 -9.15 -4.26 15.70
C GLU A 86 -7.93 -5.15 16.00
N THR A 87 -6.77 -4.83 15.42
CA THR A 87 -5.51 -5.50 15.69
C THR A 87 -4.77 -4.75 16.79
N GLU A 88 -4.45 -5.44 17.89
CA GLU A 88 -3.68 -4.84 18.98
C GLU A 88 -2.24 -4.55 18.57
N VAL A 89 -1.85 -3.28 18.59
CA VAL A 89 -0.48 -2.84 18.33
C VAL A 89 -0.04 -1.88 19.45
N SER A 90 1.06 -2.21 20.11
CA SER A 90 1.68 -1.33 21.09
C SER A 90 2.20 -0.07 20.42
N SER A 91 1.77 1.10 20.87
CA SER A 91 2.28 2.38 20.35
C SER A 91 3.79 2.52 20.56
N GLN A 92 4.34 1.87 21.59
CA GLN A 92 5.77 1.89 21.86
C GLN A 92 6.54 1.05 20.83
N ASP A 93 6.07 -0.14 20.52
CA ASP A 93 6.71 -1.02 19.53
C ASP A 93 6.62 -0.43 18.13
N LEU A 94 5.50 0.22 17.81
CA LEU A 94 5.33 0.99 16.58
C LEU A 94 6.38 2.12 16.47
N CYS A 95 6.61 2.88 17.54
CA CYS A 95 7.63 3.94 17.55
C CYS A 95 9.04 3.35 17.40
N ASN A 96 9.35 2.28 18.13
CA ASN A 96 10.64 1.59 18.08
C ASN A 96 10.96 1.17 16.65
N ILE A 97 10.00 0.53 15.99
CA ILE A 97 10.16 0.04 14.62
C ILE A 97 10.24 1.19 13.63
N GLY A 98 9.46 2.27 13.82
CA GLY A 98 9.56 3.49 13.02
C GLY A 98 10.96 4.08 13.05
N ILE A 99 11.53 4.28 14.25
CA ILE A 99 12.88 4.80 14.44
C ILE A 99 13.90 3.85 13.80
N TYR A 100 13.83 2.56 14.13
CA TYR A 100 14.70 1.53 13.56
C TYR A 100 14.72 1.53 12.03
N LEU A 101 13.54 1.53 11.38
CA LEU A 101 13.45 1.51 9.92
C LEU A 101 14.06 2.77 9.29
N LYS A 102 13.90 3.93 9.94
CA LYS A 102 14.48 5.19 9.49
C LYS A 102 16.01 5.16 9.60
N GLU A 103 16.54 4.70 10.74
CA GLU A 103 17.98 4.61 10.98
C GLU A 103 18.64 3.61 10.04
N GLN A 104 18.04 2.42 9.86
CA GLN A 104 18.54 1.41 8.92
C GLN A 104 18.54 1.90 7.48
N PHE A 105 17.57 2.73 7.10
CA PHE A 105 17.53 3.31 5.76
C PHE A 105 18.65 4.34 5.54
N LEU A 106 18.90 5.19 6.53
CA LEU A 106 19.96 6.22 6.50
C LEU A 106 21.36 5.62 6.61
N ASN A 107 21.54 4.65 7.51
CA ASN A 107 22.79 4.02 7.86
C ASN A 107 22.66 2.48 7.80
N PRO A 108 22.78 1.87 6.61
CA PRO A 108 22.63 0.42 6.44
C PRO A 108 23.66 -0.42 7.20
N GLU A 109 24.81 0.16 7.54
CA GLU A 109 25.88 -0.50 8.30
C GLU A 109 25.72 -0.36 9.82
N SER A 110 24.69 0.36 10.29
CA SER A 110 24.46 0.54 11.72
C SER A 110 23.94 -0.75 12.37
N GLU A 111 24.59 -1.17 13.45
CA GLU A 111 24.06 -2.22 14.32
C GLU A 111 22.81 -1.73 15.04
N TYR A 112 21.83 -2.62 15.20
CA TYR A 112 20.62 -2.31 15.95
C TYR A 112 20.96 -1.93 17.39
N GLN A 113 20.55 -0.73 17.80
CA GLN A 113 20.66 -0.29 19.18
C GLN A 113 19.29 -0.36 19.85
N ILE A 114 19.28 -0.87 21.08
CA ILE A 114 18.06 -0.86 21.90
C ILE A 114 17.78 0.59 22.27
N HIS A 115 16.68 1.14 21.75
CA HIS A 115 16.25 2.48 22.11
C HIS A 115 15.73 2.51 23.55
N ASP A 116 16.11 3.54 24.30
CA ASP A 116 15.53 3.79 25.62
C ASP A 116 14.06 4.20 25.44
N VAL A 117 13.18 3.40 26.06
CA VAL A 117 11.73 3.57 26.09
C VAL A 117 11.32 4.93 26.65
N PHE A 118 12.11 5.46 27.58
CA PHE A 118 11.86 6.73 28.24
C PHE A 118 12.65 7.90 27.64
N SER A 119 13.29 7.68 26.50
CA SER A 119 14.02 8.74 25.80
C SER A 119 13.10 9.87 25.34
N THR A 120 13.64 11.10 25.31
CA THR A 120 12.95 12.28 24.75
C THR A 120 12.55 12.07 23.29
N GLU A 121 13.36 11.33 22.53
CA GLU A 121 13.09 10.98 21.14
C GLU A 121 11.84 10.11 20.98
N MET A 122 11.65 9.13 21.87
CA MET A 122 10.46 8.30 21.91
C MET A 122 9.19 9.09 22.15
N TYR A 123 9.18 9.94 23.19
CA TYR A 123 8.02 10.78 23.49
C TYR A 123 7.68 11.72 22.35
N THR A 124 8.69 12.30 21.72
CA THR A 124 8.53 13.21 20.59
C THR A 124 7.97 12.48 19.36
N THR A 125 8.52 11.31 19.04
CA THR A 125 8.08 10.48 17.90
C THR A 125 6.65 10.01 18.09
N LYS A 126 6.30 9.56 19.30
CA LYS A 126 4.93 9.18 19.65
C LYS A 126 3.95 10.34 19.48
N GLY A 127 4.32 11.54 19.93
CA GLY A 127 3.53 12.76 19.73
C GLY A 127 3.29 13.03 18.24
N LYS A 128 4.36 13.02 17.43
CA LYS A 128 4.29 13.24 15.98
C LYS A 128 3.40 12.20 15.28
N ILE A 129 3.49 10.93 15.65
CA ILE A 129 2.64 9.87 15.07
C ILE A 129 1.17 10.11 15.40
N ASN A 130 0.85 10.49 16.64
CA ASN A 130 -0.54 10.79 17.03
C ASN A 130 -1.09 12.02 16.29
N ASP A 131 -0.30 13.08 16.15
CA ASP A 131 -0.69 14.29 15.42
C ASP A 131 -0.91 14.00 13.93
N MET A 132 0.00 13.22 13.33
CA MET A 132 -0.10 12.77 11.94
C MET A 132 -1.30 11.84 11.72
N GLU A 133 -1.62 10.96 12.67
CA GLU A 133 -2.81 10.11 12.59
C GLU A 133 -4.09 10.95 12.52
N LEU A 134 -4.18 12.00 13.33
CA LEU A 134 -5.30 12.94 13.30
C LEU A 134 -5.35 13.74 11.99
N GLU A 135 -4.19 14.12 11.46
CA GLU A 135 -4.08 14.79 10.16
C GLU A 135 -4.59 13.88 9.02
N ILE A 136 -4.11 12.63 8.96
CA ILE A 136 -4.52 11.65 7.97
C ILE A 136 -6.04 11.47 8.01
N LEU A 137 -6.61 11.27 9.20
CA LEU A 137 -8.06 11.13 9.38
C LEU A 137 -8.83 12.34 8.85
N ARG A 138 -8.36 13.56 9.09
CA ARG A 138 -9.00 14.77 8.57
C ARG A 138 -8.92 14.84 7.05
N VAL A 139 -7.76 14.53 6.46
CA VAL A 139 -7.54 14.60 5.02
C VAL A 139 -8.39 13.57 4.27
N ILE A 140 -8.51 12.34 4.80
CA ILE A 140 -9.36 11.28 4.19
C ILE A 140 -10.84 11.41 4.57
N ASN A 141 -11.25 12.51 5.20
CA ASN A 141 -12.62 12.75 5.68
C ASN A 141 -13.15 11.65 6.60
N PHE A 142 -12.28 11.08 7.44
CA PHE A 142 -12.57 9.96 8.34
C PHE A 142 -13.06 8.68 7.65
N ASP A 143 -12.92 8.57 6.32
CA ASP A 143 -13.20 7.34 5.57
C ASP A 143 -12.06 6.34 5.72
N THR A 144 -12.17 5.52 6.77
CA THR A 144 -11.24 4.42 7.06
C THR A 144 -11.67 3.10 6.43
N HIS A 145 -12.81 3.05 5.75
CA HIS A 145 -13.31 1.80 5.18
C HIS A 145 -12.47 1.39 3.97
N THR A 146 -11.96 0.17 3.99
CA THR A 146 -11.11 -0.38 2.92
C THR A 146 -11.62 -1.76 2.49
N VAL A 147 -11.72 -1.98 1.18
CA VAL A 147 -11.98 -3.30 0.61
C VAL A 147 -10.69 -3.80 -0.02
N ILE A 148 -10.21 -4.93 0.47
CA ILE A 148 -8.97 -5.56 0.01
C ILE A 148 -9.31 -6.51 -1.15
N PRO A 149 -8.67 -6.40 -2.33
CA PRO A 149 -9.02 -7.16 -3.53
C PRO A 149 -8.76 -8.67 -3.39
N HIS A 150 -7.87 -9.09 -2.48
CA HIS A 150 -7.50 -10.49 -2.27
C HIS A 150 -8.69 -11.42 -1.97
N LYS A 151 -9.68 -10.96 -1.21
CA LYS A 151 -10.87 -11.77 -0.92
C LYS A 151 -11.68 -12.03 -2.18
N LEU A 152 -11.84 -11.02 -3.03
CA LEU A 152 -12.55 -11.14 -4.31
C LEU A 152 -11.80 -12.08 -5.26
N ALA A 153 -10.48 -11.94 -5.34
CA ALA A 153 -9.65 -12.81 -6.18
C ALA A 153 -9.77 -14.29 -5.80
N ILE A 154 -9.85 -14.64 -4.51
CA ILE A 154 -10.09 -16.03 -4.09
C ILE A 154 -11.42 -16.55 -4.64
N HIS A 155 -12.50 -15.76 -4.52
CA HIS A 155 -13.81 -16.15 -5.04
C HIS A 155 -13.80 -16.30 -6.57
N TYR A 156 -13.12 -15.41 -7.29
CA TYR A 156 -13.01 -15.48 -8.75
C TYR A 156 -12.20 -16.71 -9.19
N LEU A 157 -11.08 -16.99 -8.53
CA LEU A 157 -10.28 -18.20 -8.76
C LEU A 157 -11.06 -19.49 -8.49
N GLN A 158 -11.92 -19.49 -7.47
CA GLN A 158 -12.82 -20.62 -7.19
C GLN A 158 -13.84 -20.82 -8.33
N THR A 159 -14.51 -19.75 -8.75
CA THR A 159 -15.49 -19.79 -9.84
C THR A 159 -14.87 -20.24 -11.17
N LEU A 160 -13.63 -19.83 -11.45
CA LEU A 160 -12.86 -20.25 -12.63
C LEU A 160 -12.28 -21.67 -12.52
N GLY A 161 -12.42 -22.34 -11.38
CA GLY A 161 -11.83 -23.66 -11.13
C GLY A 161 -10.30 -23.66 -11.03
N LEU A 162 -9.69 -22.51 -10.78
CA LEU A 162 -8.23 -22.32 -10.75
C LEU A 162 -7.63 -22.34 -9.33
N ILE A 163 -8.47 -22.34 -8.29
CA ILE A 163 -8.04 -22.28 -6.89
C ILE A 163 -7.10 -23.43 -6.47
N HIS A 164 -7.20 -24.59 -7.14
CA HIS A 164 -6.35 -25.74 -6.87
C HIS A 164 -4.97 -25.65 -7.56
N ASP A 165 -4.82 -24.80 -8.58
CA ASP A 165 -3.53 -24.49 -9.19
C ASP A 165 -2.77 -23.53 -8.26
N LYS A 166 -1.93 -24.11 -7.39
CA LYS A 166 -1.12 -23.36 -6.42
C LYS A 166 -0.21 -22.34 -7.10
N ARG A 167 0.34 -22.67 -8.28
CA ARG A 167 1.26 -21.78 -9.00
C ARG A 167 0.50 -20.56 -9.53
N PHE A 168 -0.69 -20.79 -10.09
CA PHE A 168 -1.57 -19.72 -10.56
C PHE A 168 -2.03 -18.84 -9.40
N THR A 169 -2.55 -19.45 -8.35
CA THR A 169 -3.04 -18.75 -7.16
C THR A 169 -1.95 -17.90 -6.50
N GLN A 170 -0.73 -18.44 -6.35
CA GLN A 170 0.39 -17.69 -5.79
C GLN A 170 0.82 -16.53 -6.70
N CYS A 171 0.84 -16.74 -8.01
CA CYS A 171 1.17 -15.67 -8.97
C CYS A 171 0.15 -14.53 -8.88
N THR A 172 -1.15 -14.84 -8.89
CA THR A 172 -2.21 -13.85 -8.66
C THR A 172 -2.06 -13.13 -7.33
N TRP A 173 -1.77 -13.86 -6.25
CA TRP A 173 -1.57 -13.29 -4.91
C TRP A 173 -0.40 -12.30 -4.86
N ASN A 174 0.72 -12.63 -5.51
CA ASN A 174 1.87 -11.74 -5.58
C ASN A 174 1.53 -10.45 -6.35
N LEU A 175 0.86 -10.57 -7.51
CA LEU A 175 0.42 -9.41 -8.29
C LEU A 175 -0.55 -8.51 -7.50
N LEU A 176 -1.42 -9.11 -6.68
CA LEU A 176 -2.32 -8.36 -5.79
C LEU A 176 -1.56 -7.62 -4.70
N ASN A 177 -0.53 -8.22 -4.11
CA ASN A 177 0.33 -7.52 -3.15
C ASN A 177 1.01 -6.33 -3.83
N ASP A 178 1.60 -6.55 -5.00
CA ASP A 178 2.27 -5.50 -5.77
C ASP A 178 1.31 -4.36 -6.13
N SER A 179 0.05 -4.68 -6.46
CA SER A 179 -0.97 -3.66 -6.77
C SER A 179 -1.30 -2.72 -5.60
N LEU A 180 -1.08 -3.13 -4.35
CA LEU A 180 -1.29 -2.28 -3.17
C LEU A 180 -0.18 -1.23 -2.99
N HIS A 181 0.96 -1.41 -3.65
CA HIS A 181 2.03 -0.41 -3.66
C HIS A 181 1.80 0.69 -4.70
N THR A 182 0.87 0.51 -5.65
CA THR A 182 0.63 1.44 -6.76
C THR A 182 -0.64 2.28 -6.57
N LEU A 183 -0.89 3.19 -7.51
CA LEU A 183 -2.14 3.97 -7.60
C LEU A 183 -3.40 3.12 -7.84
N LEU A 184 -3.27 1.84 -8.20
CA LEU A 184 -4.41 0.98 -8.54
C LEU A 184 -5.44 0.92 -7.41
N CYS A 185 -4.97 0.85 -6.16
CA CYS A 185 -5.84 0.77 -4.99
C CYS A 185 -6.75 1.99 -4.76
N ILE A 186 -6.53 3.09 -5.49
CA ILE A 186 -7.38 4.29 -5.46
C ILE A 186 -7.93 4.70 -6.83
N SER A 187 -7.41 4.15 -7.93
CA SER A 187 -7.84 4.49 -9.29
C SER A 187 -8.76 3.44 -9.91
N VAL A 188 -8.74 2.20 -9.42
CA VAL A 188 -9.54 1.08 -9.92
C VAL A 188 -10.32 0.48 -8.77
N PHE A 189 -11.54 0.01 -9.06
CA PHE A 189 -12.32 -0.69 -8.04
C PHE A 189 -11.66 -2.04 -7.66
N PRO A 190 -11.81 -2.50 -6.39
CA PRO A 190 -11.20 -3.76 -5.94
C PRO A 190 -11.57 -4.99 -6.78
N PHE A 191 -12.78 -5.04 -7.35
CA PHE A 191 -13.17 -6.11 -8.27
C PHE A 191 -12.36 -6.07 -9.57
N GLY A 192 -12.18 -4.87 -10.14
CA GLY A 192 -11.39 -4.65 -11.35
C GLY A 192 -9.91 -5.01 -11.15
N ILE A 193 -9.33 -4.64 -10.00
CA ILE A 193 -7.96 -5.03 -9.64
C ILE A 193 -7.82 -6.55 -9.57
N ALA A 194 -8.76 -7.24 -8.90
CA ALA A 194 -8.74 -8.70 -8.79
C ALA A 194 -8.82 -9.39 -10.16
N VAL A 195 -9.70 -8.92 -11.04
CA VAL A 195 -9.82 -9.41 -12.41
C VAL A 195 -8.55 -9.14 -13.22
N GLY A 196 -8.01 -7.91 -13.14
CA GLY A 196 -6.77 -7.50 -13.79
C GLY A 196 -5.56 -8.34 -13.38
N CYS A 197 -5.39 -8.60 -12.08
CA CYS A 197 -4.30 -9.44 -11.57
C CYS A 197 -4.44 -10.91 -12.02
N ILE A 198 -5.66 -11.46 -12.11
CA ILE A 198 -5.89 -12.81 -12.63
C ILE A 198 -5.56 -12.89 -14.13
N ALA A 199 -5.97 -11.90 -14.92
CA ALA A 199 -5.65 -11.83 -16.35
C ALA A 199 -4.15 -11.67 -16.60
N LEU A 200 -3.47 -10.87 -15.76
CA LEU A 200 -2.02 -10.71 -15.85
C LEU A 200 -1.30 -12.00 -15.45
N ALA A 201 -1.76 -12.69 -14.39
CA ALA A 201 -1.24 -14.01 -14.01
C ALA A 201 -1.39 -15.04 -15.13
N SER A 202 -2.51 -15.02 -15.86
CA SER A 202 -2.72 -15.94 -16.98
C SER A 202 -1.75 -15.67 -18.14
N ARG A 203 -1.42 -14.40 -18.40
CA ARG A 203 -0.38 -14.03 -19.38
C ARG A 203 1.00 -14.50 -18.94
N VAL A 204 1.39 -14.21 -17.69
CA VAL A 204 2.69 -14.61 -17.12
C VAL A 204 2.89 -16.13 -17.15
N LEU A 205 1.84 -16.90 -16.87
CA LEU A 205 1.88 -18.36 -16.81
C LEU A 205 1.47 -19.04 -18.13
N ASN A 206 1.25 -18.28 -19.21
CA ASN A 206 0.78 -18.77 -20.51
C ASN A 206 -0.46 -19.69 -20.42
N ARG A 207 -1.41 -19.34 -19.54
CA ARG A 207 -2.69 -20.03 -19.38
C ARG A 207 -3.77 -19.31 -20.19
N LYS A 208 -4.55 -20.08 -20.95
CA LYS A 208 -5.73 -19.56 -21.67
C LYS A 208 -6.93 -19.57 -20.74
N LEU A 209 -7.52 -18.40 -20.53
CA LEU A 209 -8.82 -18.24 -19.89
C LEU A 209 -9.92 -18.18 -20.98
N PRO A 210 -11.19 -18.47 -20.63
CA PRO A 210 -12.31 -18.29 -21.54
C PRO A 210 -12.39 -16.85 -22.07
N GLN A 211 -12.94 -16.65 -23.26
CA GLN A 211 -13.17 -15.29 -23.76
C GLN A 211 -14.16 -14.55 -22.85
N GLU A 212 -13.89 -13.25 -22.61
CA GLU A 212 -14.76 -12.35 -21.84
C GLU A 212 -15.15 -12.84 -20.43
N TRP A 213 -14.34 -13.73 -19.83
CA TRP A 213 -14.59 -14.29 -18.50
C TRP A 213 -14.74 -13.23 -17.40
N TYR A 214 -14.12 -12.07 -17.60
CA TYR A 214 -14.13 -10.93 -16.68
C TYR A 214 -15.49 -10.25 -16.56
N LEU A 215 -16.36 -10.37 -17.58
CA LEU A 215 -17.71 -9.78 -17.56
C LEU A 215 -18.59 -10.38 -16.46
N VAL A 216 -18.34 -11.62 -16.07
CA VAL A 216 -19.07 -12.30 -14.98
C VAL A 216 -18.76 -11.69 -13.61
N PHE A 217 -17.66 -10.94 -13.50
CA PHE A 217 -17.18 -10.30 -12.28
C PHE A 217 -17.27 -8.78 -12.35
N ASP A 218 -18.12 -8.25 -13.23
CA ASP A 218 -18.29 -6.81 -13.50
C ASP A 218 -17.01 -6.10 -13.97
N GLY A 219 -16.00 -6.86 -14.41
CA GLY A 219 -14.75 -6.31 -14.93
C GLY A 219 -14.91 -5.78 -16.36
N SER A 220 -14.11 -4.79 -16.71
CA SER A 220 -14.03 -4.22 -18.06
C SER A 220 -12.66 -4.43 -18.69
N GLU A 221 -12.55 -4.26 -20.01
CA GLU A 221 -11.24 -4.24 -20.69
C GLU A 221 -10.34 -3.10 -20.21
N GLU A 222 -10.95 -1.99 -19.79
CA GLU A 222 -10.26 -0.84 -19.22
C GLU A 222 -9.57 -1.22 -17.89
N ASP A 223 -10.26 -1.94 -17.00
CA ASP A 223 -9.68 -2.42 -15.73
C ASP A 223 -8.47 -3.34 -15.96
N LEU A 224 -8.57 -4.21 -16.97
CA LEU A 224 -7.50 -5.13 -17.35
C LEU A 224 -6.26 -4.39 -17.83
N GLU A 225 -6.47 -3.40 -18.69
CA GLU A 225 -5.40 -2.62 -19.30
C GLU A 225 -4.76 -1.67 -18.30
N GLN A 226 -5.56 -1.00 -17.47
CA GLN A 226 -5.06 -0.11 -16.42
C GLN A 226 -4.24 -0.88 -15.37
N THR A 227 -4.73 -2.05 -14.94
CA THR A 227 -3.99 -2.93 -14.01
C THR A 227 -2.67 -3.39 -14.62
N ARG A 228 -2.68 -3.79 -15.89
CA ARG A 228 -1.47 -4.21 -16.61
C ARG A 228 -0.45 -3.08 -16.72
N ALA A 229 -0.87 -1.92 -17.22
CA ALA A 229 0.00 -0.76 -17.41
C ALA A 229 0.63 -0.30 -16.10
N SER A 230 -0.18 -0.19 -15.03
CA SER A 230 0.33 0.25 -13.73
C SER A 230 1.33 -0.72 -13.12
N LEU A 231 1.11 -2.04 -13.23
CA LEU A 231 2.06 -3.03 -12.71
C LEU A 231 3.34 -3.11 -13.55
N GLU A 232 3.24 -2.99 -14.87
CA GLU A 232 4.43 -2.91 -15.74
C GLU A 232 5.29 -1.69 -15.43
N ASP A 233 4.68 -0.53 -15.17
CA ASP A 233 5.39 0.69 -14.81
C ASP A 233 5.96 0.62 -13.39
N PHE A 234 5.26 -0.03 -12.47
CA PHE A 234 5.77 -0.32 -11.13
C PHE A 234 7.05 -1.16 -11.17
N TYR A 235 7.09 -2.23 -11.96
CA TYR A 235 8.28 -3.08 -12.06
C TYR A 235 9.48 -2.35 -12.68
N LYS A 236 9.27 -1.47 -13.67
CA LYS A 236 10.33 -0.61 -14.22
C LYS A 236 10.86 0.38 -13.19
N THR A 237 9.97 0.94 -12.35
CA THR A 237 10.31 1.96 -11.36
C THR A 237 11.05 1.37 -10.16
N SER A 238 10.62 0.19 -9.70
CA SER A 238 11.22 -0.50 -8.55
C SER A 238 12.71 -0.81 -8.74
N GLU A 239 13.14 -1.15 -9.95
CA GLU A 239 14.56 -1.39 -10.26
C GLU A 239 15.43 -0.12 -10.11
N SER A 240 14.85 1.07 -10.29
CA SER A 240 15.53 2.36 -10.20
C SER A 240 15.52 3.00 -8.79
N LEU A 241 14.71 2.47 -7.87
CA LEU A 241 14.31 3.13 -6.63
C LEU A 241 15.47 3.32 -5.62
N HIS A 242 16.20 2.24 -5.35
CA HIS A 242 17.15 2.16 -4.23
C HIS A 242 18.35 3.10 -4.37
N ASN A 243 18.74 3.46 -5.60
CA ASN A 243 19.91 4.30 -5.85
C ASN A 243 19.59 5.81 -5.84
N LYS A 244 18.34 6.22 -6.11
CA LYS A 244 17.96 7.63 -6.23
C LYS A 244 17.52 8.26 -4.90
N ILE A 245 16.77 7.52 -4.08
CA ILE A 245 16.06 8.11 -2.95
C ILE A 245 16.99 8.46 -1.77
N ARG A 246 18.13 7.76 -1.60
CA ARG A 246 19.05 8.04 -0.47
C ARG A 246 19.50 9.50 -0.41
N PHE A 247 19.66 10.18 -1.55
CA PHE A 247 20.07 11.58 -1.59
C PHE A 247 19.02 12.55 -1.03
N LEU A 248 17.73 12.24 -1.13
CA LEU A 248 16.64 13.10 -0.65
C LEU A 248 16.60 13.21 0.88
N PHE A 249 17.03 12.15 1.57
CA PHE A 249 17.05 12.09 3.03
C PHE A 249 18.31 12.70 3.66
N THR A 250 19.38 12.90 2.87
CA THR A 250 20.64 13.52 3.32
C THR A 250 20.73 15.02 3.01
N ALA A 251 19.84 15.54 2.17
CA ALA A 251 19.84 16.92 1.69
C ALA A 251 18.86 17.86 2.42
N SER A 252 18.19 17.38 3.48
CA SER A 252 17.30 18.16 4.36
C SER A 252 17.91 18.34 5.74
#